data_AF-A0A1W2EDP4-F1
#
_entry.id   AF-A0A1W2EDP4-F1
#
_cell.length_a   1.000
_cell.length_b   1.000
_cell.length_c   1.000
_cell.angle_alpha   90.00
_cell.angle_beta   90.00
_cell.angle_gamma   90.00
#
_symmetry.space_group_name_H-M   'P 1'
#
loop_
_entity.id
_entity.type
_entity.pdbx_description
1 polymer ?
#
loop_
_entity_poly.entity_id
_entity_poly.type
_entity_poly.pdbx_seq_one_letter_code
_entity_poly.pdbx_strand_id
1 'polypeptide(L)'
;MPLKKVAIFLMIIGMEKGQSIIALMDNDEIKAVVSEIKSLTALSQEFEDSIWAEFKELGYNDQMKPSEVLTIMRFLFNGSKISNKDRTWPSRA
;
A
#
# COMPACT_ATOMS: atom_id res chain seq x y z
N MET A 1 4.28 -0.05 9.80
CA MET A 1 4.76 -0.75 8.57
C MET A 1 3.75 -0.83 7.41
N PRO A 2 2.44 -1.04 7.61
CA PRO A 2 1.48 -1.16 6.50
C PRO A 2 1.53 -0.01 5.48
N LEU A 3 1.66 1.23 5.95
CA LEU A 3 1.73 2.42 5.09
C LEU A 3 2.95 2.39 4.16
N LYS A 4 4.12 2.01 4.71
CA LYS A 4 5.35 1.82 3.93
C LYS A 4 5.16 0.79 2.83
N LYS A 5 4.53 -0.35 3.13
CA LYS A 5 4.26 -1.41 2.13
C LYS A 5 3.37 -0.90 1.00
N VAL A 6 2.30 -0.16 1.32
CA VAL A 6 1.43 0.47 0.31
C VAL A 6 2.21 1.45 -0.57
N ALA A 7 3.02 2.32 0.04
CA ALA A 7 3.82 3.30 -0.68
C ALA A 7 4.78 2.63 -1.68
N ILE A 8 5.48 1.59 -1.23
CA ILE A 8 6.42 0.82 -2.06
C ILE A 8 5.67 0.12 -3.19
N PHE A 9 4.57 -0.56 -2.88
CA PHE A 9 3.80 -1.28 -3.88
C PHE A 9 3.24 -0.34 -4.96
N LEU A 10 2.80 0.87 -4.58
CA LEU A 10 2.38 1.91 -5.53
C LEU A 10 3.51 2.40 -6.44
N MET A 11 4.77 2.35 -5.98
CA MET A 11 5.92 2.66 -6.83
C MET A 11 6.21 1.52 -7.82
N ILE A 12 6.11 0.26 -7.38
CA ILE A 12 6.41 -0.93 -8.20
C ILE A 12 5.34 -1.19 -9.26
N ILE A 13 4.06 -0.98 -8.94
CA ILE A 13 2.92 -1.27 -9.85
C ILE A 13 2.85 -0.34 -11.07
N GLY A 14 3.72 0.68 -11.12
CA GLY A 14 3.82 1.64 -12.21
C GLY A 14 2.93 2.87 -12.02
N MET A 15 3.36 3.97 -12.63
CA MET A 15 2.80 5.31 -12.40
C MET A 15 1.31 5.42 -12.74
N GLU A 16 0.88 4.92 -13.91
CA GLU A 16 -0.51 5.05 -14.39
C GLU A 16 -1.50 4.31 -13.46
N LYS A 17 -1.18 3.05 -13.14
CA LYS A 17 -2.02 2.23 -12.26
C LYS A 17 -1.99 2.76 -10.83
N GLY A 18 -0.83 3.17 -10.33
CA GLY A 18 -0.68 3.82 -9.03
C GLY A 18 -1.53 5.09 -8.89
N GLN A 19 -1.48 5.99 -9.88
CA GLN A 19 -2.29 7.22 -9.89
C GLN A 19 -3.79 6.92 -9.91
N SER A 20 -4.22 5.93 -10.70
CA SER A 20 -5.62 5.51 -10.78
C SER A 20 -6.13 4.96 -9.44
N ILE A 21 -5.27 4.28 -8.66
CA ILE A 21 -5.60 3.80 -7.31
C ILE A 21 -5.67 4.97 -6.33
N ILE A 22 -4.70 5.88 -6.36
CA ILE A 22 -4.66 7.09 -5.51
C ILE A 22 -5.90 7.97 -5.75
N ALA A 23 -6.40 8.06 -6.98
CA ALA A 23 -7.61 8.83 -7.31
C ALA A 23 -8.89 8.31 -6.63
N LEU A 24 -8.89 7.06 -6.14
CA LEU A 24 -10.01 6.45 -5.43
C LEU A 24 -9.91 6.59 -3.90
N MET A 25 -8.79 7.12 -3.41
CA MET A 25 -8.54 7.36 -1.99
C MET A 25 -9.19 8.68 -1.55
N ASP A 26 -9.50 8.78 -0.26
CA ASP A 26 -9.84 10.08 0.29
C ASP A 26 -8.60 10.96 0.55
N ASN A 27 -8.83 12.23 0.86
CA ASN A 27 -7.74 13.20 1.05
C ASN A 27 -6.77 12.82 2.19
N ASP A 28 -7.23 12.12 3.22
CA ASP A 28 -6.38 11.75 4.35
C ASP A 28 -5.51 10.54 4.00
N GLU A 29 -6.08 9.56 3.29
CA GLU A 29 -5.36 8.43 2.70
C GLU A 29 -4.29 8.92 1.71
N ILE A 30 -4.65 9.86 0.81
CA ILE A 30 -3.71 10.46 -0.16
C ILE A 30 -2.55 11.13 0.57
N LYS A 31 -2.84 11.98 1.58
CA LYS A 31 -1.79 12.67 2.35
C LYS A 31 -0.83 11.67 3.02
N ALA A 32 -1.36 10.62 3.62
CA ALA A 32 -0.55 9.60 4.28
C ALA A 32 0.37 8.89 3.28
N VAL A 33 -0.20 8.39 2.17
CA VAL A 33 0.53 7.65 1.14
C VAL A 33 1.58 8.51 0.45
N VAL A 34 1.23 9.73 0.02
CA VAL A 34 2.16 10.63 -0.66
C VAL A 34 3.30 11.07 0.26
N SER A 35 3.00 11.32 1.54
CA SER A 35 4.04 11.64 2.53
C SER A 35 5.01 10.47 2.70
N GLU A 36 4.50 9.24 2.78
CA GLU A 36 5.33 8.04 2.91
C GLU A 36 6.20 7.85 1.66
N ILE A 37 5.63 7.92 0.45
CA ILE A 37 6.37 7.82 -0.81
C ILE A 37 7.53 8.82 -0.86
N LYS A 38 7.29 10.07 -0.46
CA LYS A 38 8.34 11.11 -0.42
C LYS A 38 9.45 10.83 0.58
N SER A 39 9.15 10.04 1.62
CA SER A 39 10.12 9.65 2.65
C SER A 39 10.90 8.39 2.29
N LEU A 40 10.47 7.64 1.27
CA LEU A 40 11.18 6.44 0.81
C LEU A 40 12.52 6.83 0.19
N THR A 41 13.57 6.20 0.69
CA THR A 41 14.90 6.20 0.07
C THR A 41 14.98 5.09 -0.97
N ALA A 42 16.09 5.01 -1.71
CA ALA A 42 16.36 3.87 -2.58
C ALA A 42 16.19 2.55 -1.81
N LEU A 43 15.41 1.63 -2.39
CA LEU A 43 15.13 0.31 -1.84
C LEU A 43 15.98 -0.73 -2.57
N SER A 44 16.30 -1.85 -1.89
CA SER A 44 16.91 -2.99 -2.56
C SER A 44 15.87 -3.75 -3.38
N GLN A 45 16.30 -4.35 -4.49
CA GLN A 45 15.44 -5.19 -5.32
C GLN A 45 14.80 -6.33 -4.52
N GLU A 46 15.58 -6.97 -3.63
CA GLU A 46 15.08 -8.04 -2.74
C GLU A 46 13.89 -7.58 -1.89
N PHE A 47 13.90 -6.33 -1.42
CA PHE A 47 12.82 -5.80 -0.62
C PHE A 47 11.58 -5.49 -1.47
N GLU A 48 11.77 -4.96 -2.68
CA GLU A 48 10.67 -4.77 -3.64
C GLU A 48 10.00 -6.09 -4.02
N ASP A 49 10.79 -7.12 -4.28
CA ASP A 49 10.32 -8.47 -4.62
C ASP A 49 9.52 -9.09 -3.47
N SER A 50 9.98 -8.89 -2.22
CA SER A 50 9.25 -9.34 -1.03
C SER A 50 7.88 -8.66 -0.88
N ILE A 51 7.81 -7.34 -1.11
CA ILE A 51 6.53 -6.62 -1.10
C ILE A 51 5.61 -7.10 -2.22
N TRP A 52 6.16 -7.31 -3.42
CA TRP A 52 5.39 -7.83 -4.54
C TRP A 52 4.79 -9.20 -4.24
N ALA A 53 5.59 -10.11 -3.67
CA ALA A 53 5.14 -11.44 -3.26
C ALA A 53 4.03 -11.39 -2.21
N GLU A 54 4.16 -10.55 -1.18
CA GLU A 54 3.13 -10.37 -0.15
C GLU A 54 1.79 -9.89 -0.75
N PHE A 55 1.83 -8.94 -1.68
CA PHE A 55 0.60 -8.50 -2.35
C PHE A 55 -0.02 -9.61 -3.22
N LYS A 56 0.78 -10.45 -3.90
CA LYS A 56 0.30 -11.63 -4.62
C LYS A 56 -0.36 -12.63 -3.67
N GLU A 57 0.20 -12.88 -2.49
CA GLU A 57 -0.39 -13.75 -1.46
C GLU A 57 -1.72 -13.19 -0.92
N LEU A 58 -1.85 -11.86 -0.83
CA LEU A 58 -3.11 -11.19 -0.49
C LEU A 58 -4.14 -11.20 -1.65
N GLY A 59 -3.80 -11.83 -2.78
CA GLY A 59 -4.69 -12.03 -3.92
C GLY A 59 -4.52 -11.02 -5.05
N TYR A 60 -3.50 -10.16 -5.03
CA TYR A 60 -3.27 -9.20 -6.10
C TYR A 60 -3.06 -9.88 -7.46
N ASN A 61 -3.70 -9.34 -8.50
CA ASN A 61 -3.47 -9.73 -9.88
C ASN A 61 -3.31 -8.49 -10.78
N ASP A 62 -2.50 -8.59 -11.83
CA ASP A 62 -2.15 -7.45 -12.69
C ASP A 62 -3.34 -6.94 -13.51
N GLN A 63 -4.35 -7.78 -13.72
CA GLN A 63 -5.60 -7.43 -14.40
C GLN A 63 -6.65 -6.81 -13.47
N MET A 64 -6.40 -6.72 -12.16
CA MET A 64 -7.34 -6.11 -11.22
C MET A 64 -7.55 -4.63 -11.50
N LYS A 65 -8.81 -4.21 -11.34
CA LYS A 65 -9.21 -2.81 -11.38
C LYS A 65 -8.60 -2.05 -10.20
N PRO A 66 -8.32 -0.75 -10.35
CA PRO A 66 -7.78 0.07 -9.26
C PRO A 66 -8.55 -0.02 -7.93
N SER A 67 -9.88 -0.14 -7.96
CA SER A 67 -10.72 -0.29 -6.76
C SER A 67 -10.51 -1.61 -6.02
N GLU A 68 -10.24 -2.69 -6.75
CA GLU A 68 -9.95 -4.01 -6.18
C GLU A 68 -8.56 -3.99 -5.52
N VAL A 69 -7.58 -3.38 -6.18
CA VAL A 69 -6.24 -3.20 -5.61
C VAL A 69 -6.29 -2.33 -4.35
N LEU A 70 -7.08 -1.25 -4.35
CA LEU A 70 -7.29 -0.43 -3.15
C LEU A 70 -7.90 -1.24 -2.00
N THR A 71 -8.79 -2.18 -2.30
CA THR A 71 -9.40 -3.06 -1.30
C THR A 71 -8.35 -3.97 -0.67
N ILE A 72 -7.46 -4.56 -1.47
CA ILE A 72 -6.31 -5.34 -0.98
C ILE A 72 -5.40 -4.50 -0.09
N MET A 73 -5.06 -3.28 -0.50
CA MET A 73 -4.26 -2.36 0.32
C MET A 73 -4.90 -2.09 1.68
N ARG A 74 -6.23 -1.90 1.72
CA ARG A 74 -6.98 -1.66 2.97
C ARG A 74 -7.04 -2.90 3.86
N PHE A 75 -6.85 -4.13 3.34
CA PHE A 75 -6.72 -5.31 4.20
C PHE A 75 -5.51 -5.24 5.12
N LEU A 76 -4.42 -4.57 4.71
CA LEU A 76 -3.28 -4.27 5.59
C LEU A 76 -3.66 -3.37 6.78
N PHE A 77 -4.82 -2.72 6.71
CA PHE A 77 -5.41 -1.85 7.72
C PHE A 77 -6.72 -2.43 8.27
N ASN A 78 -6.89 -3.75 8.26
CA ASN A 78 -8.11 -4.45 8.71
C ASN A 78 -9.39 -3.97 7.99
N GLY A 79 -9.28 -3.69 6.69
CA GLY A 79 -10.38 -3.19 5.84
C GLY A 79 -10.71 -1.70 6.06
N SER A 80 -10.00 -1.02 6.96
CA SER A 80 -10.19 0.41 7.20
C SER A 80 -9.36 1.28 6.26
N LYS A 81 -9.59 2.59 6.33
CA LYS A 81 -8.86 3.58 5.54
C LYS A 81 -7.36 3.52 5.82
N ILE A 82 -6.57 3.70 4.77
CA ILE A 82 -5.12 3.77 4.85
C ILE A 82 -4.74 5.00 5.69
N SER A 83 -3.97 4.80 6.75
CA SER A 83 -3.60 5.91 7.62
C SER A 83 -2.22 5.71 8.24
N ASN A 84 -1.60 6.80 8.65
CA ASN A 84 -0.35 6.79 9.41
C ASN A 84 -0.53 6.34 10.87
N LYS A 85 -1.72 5.88 11.26
CA LYS A 85 -1.93 5.34 12.59
C LYS A 85 -1.31 3.95 12.60
N ASP A 86 -0.14 3.83 13.24
CA ASP A 86 0.23 2.57 13.87
C ASP A 86 -0.90 2.22 14.84
N ARG A 87 -1.90 1.46 14.38
CA ARG A 87 -2.73 0.71 15.30
C ARG A 87 -1.76 -0.27 15.92
N THR A 88 -1.33 0.04 17.14
CA THR A 88 -0.73 -0.90 18.08
C THR A 88 -1.43 -2.25 17.88
N TRP A 89 -0.69 -3.19 17.30
CA TRP A 89 -0.99 -4.60 17.42
C TRP A 89 -1.29 -4.87 18.89
N PRO A 90 -2.41 -5.53 19.27
CA PRO A 90 -2.58 -5.89 20.67
C PRO A 90 -1.47 -6.87 20.99
N SER A 91 -0.46 -6.40 21.73
CA SER A 91 0.42 -7.26 22.51
C SER A 91 -0.51 -8.14 23.33
N ARG A 92 -0.63 -9.41 22.93
CA ARG A 92 -1.28 -10.41 23.75
C ARG A 92 -0.44 -10.51 25.04
N ALA A 93 -1.04 -10.04 26.13
CA ALA A 93 -0.66 -10.40 27.48
C ALA A 93 -0.87 -11.90 27.69
#